data_AF-A0A7Y1VL95-F1
#
_entry.id   AF-A0A7Y1VL95-F1
#
_cell.length_a   1.000
_cell.length_b   1.000
_cell.length_c   1.000
_cell.angle_alpha   90.00
_cell.angle_beta   90.00
_cell.angle_gamma   90.00
#
_symmetry.space_group_name_H-M   'P 1'
#
loop_
_entity.id
_entity.type
_entity.pdbx_description
1 polymer ?
#
loop_
_entity_poly.entity_id
_entity_poly.type
_entity_poly.pdbx_seq_one_letter_code
_entity_poly.pdbx_strand_id
1 'polypeptide(L)'
;MAKLKLVSNLSFLVVIGGMLLGKYGAQIGLKWWIYYPVPLLLTVIVPPLFLKMNSKKTITYLFLSFLLAPVIHALFSFFLGWNEYMPFWRIPYMGDLLSH
;
A
#
# COMPACT_ATOMS: atom_id res chain seq x y z
N MET A 1 22.00 9.14 9.72
CA MET A 1 21.06 9.93 8.88
C MET A 1 20.78 9.31 7.51
N ALA A 2 21.78 8.90 6.71
CA ALA A 2 21.56 8.35 5.36
C ALA A 2 20.61 7.13 5.29
N LYS A 3 20.74 6.16 6.21
CA LYS A 3 19.84 4.99 6.28
C LYS A 3 18.38 5.36 6.59
N LEU A 4 18.15 6.30 7.51
CA LEU A 4 16.80 6.75 7.85
C LEU A 4 16.14 7.46 6.66
N LYS A 5 16.89 8.30 5.95
CA LYS A 5 16.43 8.97 4.73
C LYS A 5 16.07 7.96 3.63
N LEU A 6 16.88 6.92 3.45
CA LEU A 6 16.60 5.84 2.50
C LEU A 6 15.31 5.08 2.87
N VAL A 7 15.17 4.68 4.13
CA VAL A 7 13.96 3.98 4.61
C VAL A 7 12.73 4.86 4.41
N SER A 8 12.78 6.13 4.83
CA SER A 8 11.66 7.07 4.66
C SER A 8 11.26 7.23 3.20
N ASN A 9 12.23 7.40 2.30
CA ASN A 9 11.96 7.56 0.87
C ASN A 9 11.35 6.29 0.26
N LEU A 10 11.87 5.11 0.64
CA LEU A 10 11.32 3.83 0.19
C LEU A 10 9.91 3.61 0.71
N SER A 11 9.65 3.90 1.99
CA SER A 11 8.32 3.81 2.58
C SER A 11 7.33 4.73 1.88
N PHE A 12 7.71 5.98 1.63
CA PHE A 12 6.88 6.92 0.89
C PHE A 12 6.57 6.41 -0.53
N LEU A 13 7.59 5.96 -1.25
CA LEU A 13 7.43 5.46 -2.62
C LEU A 13 6.54 4.21 -2.68
N VAL A 14 6.74 3.25 -1.78
CA VAL A 14 5.98 1.99 -1.77
C VAL A 14 4.53 2.23 -1.37
N VAL A 15 4.28 3.03 -0.33
CA VAL A 15 2.90 3.29 0.15
C VAL A 15 2.16 4.16 -0.86
N ILE A 16 2.69 5.33 -1.20
CA ILE A 16 2.01 6.26 -2.11
C ILE A 16 1.95 5.67 -3.51
N GLY A 17 3.05 5.15 -4.04
CA GLY A 17 3.08 4.53 -5.36
C GLY A 17 2.14 3.32 -5.46
N GLY A 18 2.09 2.49 -4.41
CA GLY A 18 1.17 1.35 -4.35
C GLY A 18 -0.30 1.78 -4.33
N MET A 19 -0.66 2.79 -3.54
CA MET A 19 -2.02 3.33 -3.47
C MET A 19 -2.43 3.99 -4.80
N LEU A 20 -1.54 4.77 -5.41
CA LEU A 20 -1.79 5.40 -6.72
C LEU A 20 -2.00 4.35 -7.80
N LEU A 21 -1.18 3.30 -7.84
CA LEU A 21 -1.37 2.18 -8.78
C LEU A 21 -2.69 1.45 -8.53
N GLY A 22 -3.09 1.24 -7.28
CA GLY A 22 -4.40 0.66 -6.96
C GLY A 22 -5.54 1.53 -7.47
N LYS A 23 -5.49 2.84 -7.20
CA LYS A 23 -6.53 3.80 -7.60
C LYS A 23 -6.60 3.98 -9.12
N TYR A 24 -5.52 4.42 -9.73
CA TYR A 24 -5.49 4.73 -11.16
C TYR A 24 -5.51 3.46 -12.01
N GLY A 25 -4.91 2.36 -11.54
CA GLY A 25 -4.96 1.08 -12.23
C GLY A 25 -6.39 0.58 -12.39
N ALA A 26 -7.21 0.70 -11.35
CA ALA A 26 -8.63 0.40 -11.44
C ALA A 26 -9.37 1.36 -12.40
N GLN A 27 -9.04 2.67 -12.38
CA GLN A 27 -9.69 3.66 -13.25
C GLN A 27 -9.38 3.50 -14.74
N ILE A 28 -8.17 3.06 -15.09
CA ILE A 28 -7.80 2.76 -16.50
C ILE A 28 -8.34 1.40 -16.98
N GLY A 29 -9.16 0.73 -16.16
CA GLY A 29 -9.79 -0.54 -16.51
C GLY A 29 -8.85 -1.74 -16.46
N LEU A 30 -7.70 -1.65 -15.76
CA LEU A 30 -6.91 -2.86 -15.52
C LEU A 30 -7.77 -3.86 -14.74
N LYS A 31 -7.59 -5.14 -15.06
CA LYS A 31 -8.19 -6.21 -14.26
C LYS A 31 -7.59 -6.17 -12.86
N TRP A 32 -8.41 -6.49 -11.87
CA TRP A 32 -7.99 -6.52 -10.46
C TRP A 32 -6.76 -7.39 -10.21
N TRP A 33 -6.62 -8.50 -10.95
CA TRP A 33 -5.43 -9.35 -10.95
C TRP A 33 -4.12 -8.68 -11.40
N ILE A 34 -4.17 -7.46 -11.95
CA ILE A 34 -2.98 -6.71 -12.36
C ILE A 34 -2.74 -5.55 -11.41
N TYR A 35 -3.75 -4.69 -11.19
CA TYR A 35 -3.55 -3.50 -10.37
C TYR A 35 -3.43 -3.81 -8.87
N TYR A 36 -3.90 -4.97 -8.40
CA TYR A 36 -3.76 -5.38 -6.99
C TYR A 36 -2.41 -6.05 -6.68
N PRO A 37 -1.93 -7.05 -7.46
CA PRO A 37 -0.69 -7.73 -7.12
C PRO A 37 0.55 -6.88 -7.39
N VAL A 38 0.51 -5.92 -8.32
CA VAL A 38 1.68 -5.08 -8.62
C VAL A 38 2.11 -4.24 -7.40
N PRO A 39 1.23 -3.45 -6.74
CA PRO A 39 1.52 -2.79 -5.46
C PRO A 39 1.99 -3.75 -4.36
N LEU A 40 1.36 -4.92 -4.27
CA LEU A 40 1.75 -5.94 -3.29
C LEU A 40 3.18 -6.42 -3.52
N LEU A 41 3.52 -6.79 -4.76
CA LEU A 41 4.87 -7.24 -5.13
C LEU A 41 5.90 -6.13 -4.93
N LEU A 42 5.58 -4.88 -5.26
CA LEU A 42 6.44 -3.74 -4.97
C LEU A 42 6.74 -3.63 -3.47
N THR A 43 5.71 -3.81 -2.64
CA THR A 43 5.85 -3.79 -1.17
C THR A 43 6.68 -4.96 -0.66
N VAL A 44 6.51 -6.15 -1.21
CA VAL A 44 7.19 -7.38 -0.79
C VAL A 44 8.65 -7.43 -1.26
N ILE A 45 8.95 -6.90 -2.44
CA ILE A 45 10.25 -7.08 -3.11
C ILE A 45 11.17 -5.88 -2.93
N VAL A 46 10.67 -4.65 -3.10
CA VAL A 46 11.54 -3.47 -3.17
C VAL A 46 12.28 -3.22 -1.85
N PRO A 47 11.64 -3.20 -0.67
CA PRO A 47 12.35 -2.86 0.56
C PRO A 47 13.39 -3.92 0.98
N PRO A 48 13.12 -5.24 0.92
CA PRO A 48 14.14 -6.24 1.23
C PRO A 48 15.38 -6.15 0.32
N LEU A 49 15.19 -5.90 -0.98
CA LEU A 49 16.29 -5.78 -1.94
C LEU A 49 17.13 -4.52 -1.70
N PHE A 50 16.48 -3.35 -1.61
CA PHE A 50 17.19 -2.06 -1.47
C PHE A 50 17.83 -1.88 -0.09
N LEU A 51 17.22 -2.44 0.96
CA LEU A 51 17.75 -2.38 2.33
C LEU A 51 18.70 -3.54 2.65
N LYS A 52 18.92 -4.47 1.70
CA LYS A 52 19.77 -5.67 1.85
C LYS A 52 19.45 -6.42 3.15
N MET A 53 18.16 -6.71 3.35
CA MET A 53 17.68 -7.37 4.58
C MET A 53 18.13 -8.83 4.63
N ASN A 54 18.45 -9.32 5.84
CA ASN A 54 18.64 -10.75 6.07
C ASN A 54 17.29 -11.46 6.21
N SER A 55 17.26 -12.79 6.15
CA SER A 55 16.02 -13.57 6.13
C SER A 55 15.10 -13.29 7.32
N LYS A 56 15.63 -13.14 8.54
CA LYS A 56 14.83 -12.80 9.73
C LYS A 56 14.15 -11.44 9.59
N LYS A 57 14.90 -10.42 9.15
CA LYS A 57 14.37 -9.07 8.92
C LYS A 57 13.35 -9.06 7.79
N THR A 58 13.59 -9.80 6.71
CA THR A 58 12.66 -9.94 5.59
C THR A 58 11.36 -10.58 6.06
N ILE A 59 11.40 -11.72 6.75
CA ILE A 59 10.17 -12.37 7.26
C ILE A 59 9.40 -11.44 8.18
N THR A 60 10.09 -10.78 9.11
CA THR A 60 9.47 -9.80 10.02
C THR A 60 8.82 -8.66 9.24
N TYR A 61 9.52 -8.09 8.26
CA TYR A 61 9.02 -7.03 7.40
C TYR A 61 7.80 -7.47 6.59
N LEU A 62 7.82 -8.66 6.00
CA LEU A 62 6.71 -9.20 5.23
C LEU A 62 5.47 -9.42 6.11
N PHE A 63 5.67 -9.98 7.30
CA PHE A 63 4.58 -10.17 8.26
C PHE A 63 3.98 -8.83 8.70
N LEU A 64 4.80 -7.85 9.07
CA LEU A 64 4.32 -6.51 9.42
C LEU A 64 3.65 -5.80 8.25
N SER A 65 4.19 -5.94 7.04
CA SER A 65 3.62 -5.31 5.83
C SER A 65 2.24 -5.89 5.50
N PHE A 66 2.07 -7.21 5.67
CA PHE A 66 0.78 -7.86 5.53
C PHE A 66 -0.23 -7.35 6.55
N LEU A 67 0.16 -7.19 7.82
CA LEU A 67 -0.70 -6.63 8.87
C LEU A 67 -1.02 -5.14 8.65
N LEU A 68 -0.10 -4.38 8.07
CA LEU A 68 -0.28 -2.96 7.79
C LEU A 68 -1.14 -2.70 6.54
N ALA A 69 -1.21 -3.64 5.58
CA ALA A 69 -1.99 -3.42 4.36
C ALA A 69 -3.48 -3.11 4.62
N PRO A 70 -4.21 -3.82 5.50
CA PRO A 70 -5.57 -3.45 5.91
C PRO A 70 -5.65 -2.07 6.57
N VAL A 71 -4.64 -1.70 7.37
CA VAL A 71 -4.60 -0.39 8.05
C VAL A 71 -4.43 0.73 7.04
N ILE A 72 -3.52 0.57 6.07
CA ILE A 72 -3.31 1.54 4.99
C ILE A 72 -4.57 1.64 4.13
N HIS A 73 -5.18 0.51 3.76
CA HIS A 73 -6.45 0.50 3.04
C HIS A 73 -7.54 1.26 3.79
N ALA A 74 -7.66 1.04 5.10
CA ALA A 74 -8.64 1.73 5.93
C ALA A 74 -8.41 3.25 5.98
N LEU A 75 -7.17 3.69 6.18
CA LEU A 75 -6.84 5.12 6.20
C LEU A 75 -7.16 5.78 4.86
N PHE A 76 -6.72 5.21 3.74
CA PHE A 76 -6.97 5.79 2.42
C PHE A 76 -8.45 5.72 2.01
N SER A 77 -9.14 4.63 2.34
CA SER A 77 -10.57 4.51 2.06
C SER A 77 -11.38 5.52 2.89
N PHE A 78 -11.09 5.64 4.18
CA PHE A 78 -11.81 6.53 5.08
C PHE A 78 -11.56 8.01 4.77
N PHE A 79 -10.30 8.41 4.56
CA PHE A 79 -9.95 9.83 4.36
C PHE A 79 -10.03 10.31 2.91
N LEU A 80 -9.87 9.42 1.92
CA LEU A 80 -9.81 9.80 0.49
C LEU A 80 -10.83 9.06 -0.39
N GLY A 81 -11.59 8.11 0.16
CA GLY A 81 -12.57 7.32 -0.59
C GLY A 81 -11.96 6.25 -1.50
N TRP A 82 -10.67 5.94 -1.35
CA TRP A 82 -9.93 5.03 -2.24
C TRP A 82 -10.08 3.57 -1.82
N ASN A 83 -11.16 2.94 -2.26
CA ASN A 83 -11.50 1.56 -1.94
C ASN A 83 -10.88 0.53 -2.91
N GLU A 84 -10.20 0.98 -3.97
CA GLU A 84 -9.70 0.12 -5.05
C GLU A 84 -8.45 -0.68 -4.65
N TYR A 85 -7.72 -0.24 -3.63
CA TYR A 85 -6.48 -0.88 -3.18
C TYR A 85 -6.71 -2.27 -2.59
N MET A 86 -7.80 -2.49 -1.84
CA MET A 86 -8.26 -3.82 -1.43
C MET A 86 -9.75 -3.94 -1.75
N PRO A 87 -10.12 -4.48 -2.93
CA PRO A 87 -11.51 -4.53 -3.38
C PRO A 87 -12.40 -5.50 -2.57
N PHE A 88 -11.86 -6.16 -1.54
CA PHE A 88 -12.57 -7.12 -0.70
C PHE A 88 -13.41 -6.45 0.41
N TRP A 89 -12.99 -5.27 0.88
CA TRP A 89 -13.65 -4.56 1.99
C TRP A 89 -13.91 -3.10 1.62
N ARG A 90 -15.18 -2.71 1.61
CA ARG A 90 -15.57 -1.31 1.41
C ARG A 90 -15.63 -0.61 2.76
N ILE A 91 -14.94 0.51 2.87
CA ILE A 91 -14.90 1.36 4.06
C ILE A 91 -15.56 2.69 3.69
N PRO A 92 -16.50 3.19 4.53
CA PRO A 92 -17.20 4.43 4.24
C PRO A 92 -16.22 5.61 4.21
N TYR A 93 -16.42 6.50 3.24
CA TYR A 93 -15.66 7.73 3.11
C TYR A 93 -16.17 8.77 4.11
N MET A 94 -15.26 9.42 4.83
CA MET A 94 -15.59 10.42 5.84
C MET A 94 -16.41 11.58 5.27
N GLY A 95 -16.19 11.99 4.01
CA GLY A 95 -16.99 13.05 3.39
C GLY A 95 -18.46 12.67 3.19
N ASP A 96 -18.76 11.39 2.95
CA ASP A 96 -20.14 10.90 2.89
C ASP A 96 -20.80 10.92 4.26
N LEU A 97 -20.03 10.71 5.34
CA LEU A 97 -20.51 10.75 6.72
C LEU A 97 -20.76 12.18 7.23
N LEU A 98 -19.99 13.16 6.74
CA LEU A 98 -20.08 14.57 7.16
C LEU A 98 -21.08 15.40 6.33
N SER A 99 -21.60 14.84 5.25
CA SER A 99 -22.56 15.52 4.35
C SER A 99 -24.03 15.17 4.64
N HIS A 100 -24.28 14.38 5.68
CA HIS A 100 -25.58 14.13 6.31
C HIS A 100 -25.70 14.86 7.64
#